data_AF-A0A9R0F3J2-F1
#
_entry.id   AF-A0A9R0F3J2-F1
#
_cell.length_a   1.000
_cell.length_b   1.000
_cell.length_c   1.000
_cell.angle_alpha   90.00
_cell.angle_beta   90.00
_cell.angle_gamma   90.00
#
_symmetry.space_group_name_H-M   'P 1'
#
loop_
_entity.id
_entity.type
_entity.pdbx_description
1 polymer ?
#
loop_
_entity_poly.entity_id
_entity_poly.type
_entity_poly.pdbx_seq_one_letter_code
_entity_poly.pdbx_strand_id
1 'polypeptide(L)'
;MISRQRIRLPFSYDLYYDVLDLNIGLEVTFFGKVFKIVNCDNFTRVFLNRLGINVPDPIPYPDAVERTVDNRKPAKHWPFKQFLDFDRQVLRFYGYWDDRDSEFGTLHHLEIHYFLADDTIEIKETVAPNSGTEPGPMFLKRMRLPRKIPSKIEMTGGPLVASYSPADLSIGAVLNVFGRKVVLTDCDPYTKEYYRVTYGFDTFTKLPIPKDDSKECISSNMADRQLPPWNGYGSYDDSAENCRTVEPKAIHRDFIKFLNKDRAGFDSHTLRFSARLITDNPDDTRRYFIVTYFLCDDTIGVFELGERNSGFLGGKFFRRNKMYLPDVNFFVPKEPPAYTDKDMWVGNELVVNKHRFRLIAADEYALRYMELNAEQYPMANIALIMDKIRRTLASQENGYKNFVAKYMEAVEPDKKDLMSVRCFKQALKEIMCEKMTEHEFLTLIRFFRGDPGKDKLPRREMVRSLVFSDLTRGLWDDRDRLREGLMHADETGSGVLSQDRLRQLLRAHRLPMSNDLMECMLSVLLKDEKCNIHYEDMMDFLDFKTRPVFNLTEADYEKVVRHAPPVKDTECKLWGESEMEIKSGYVNWSAFLCQLNLEHLVKEQS
;
A
#
# COMPACT_ATOMS: atom_id res chain seq x y z
N MET A 1 36.03 20.03 -78.03
CA MET A 1 36.59 21.37 -77.76
C MET A 1 36.09 22.44 -78.74
N ILE A 2 35.50 22.08 -79.90
CA ILE A 2 34.77 23.00 -80.79
C ILE A 2 33.49 22.27 -81.25
N SER A 3 32.35 22.96 -81.35
CA SER A 3 31.07 22.41 -81.86
C SER A 3 31.07 22.33 -83.39
N ARG A 4 30.25 21.46 -83.99
CA ARG A 4 30.14 21.32 -85.45
C ARG A 4 29.49 22.56 -86.07
N GLN A 5 30.28 23.41 -86.71
CA GLN A 5 29.83 24.63 -87.39
C GLN A 5 30.83 25.06 -88.47
N ARG A 6 30.42 25.95 -89.38
CA ARG A 6 31.33 26.57 -90.36
C ARG A 6 32.24 27.58 -89.66
N ILE A 7 33.55 27.46 -89.83
CA ILE A 7 34.56 28.33 -89.20
C ILE A 7 35.06 29.35 -90.23
N ARG A 8 35.08 30.63 -89.85
CA ARG A 8 35.56 31.74 -90.69
C ARG A 8 37.08 31.82 -90.71
N LEU A 9 37.64 32.29 -91.82
CA LEU A 9 39.07 32.59 -91.93
C LEU A 9 39.43 33.77 -90.99
N PRO A 10 40.64 33.77 -90.40
CA PRO A 10 41.12 34.89 -89.59
C PRO A 10 41.13 36.17 -90.44
N PHE A 11 40.67 37.28 -89.86
CA PHE A 11 40.69 38.62 -90.47
C PHE A 11 39.79 38.80 -91.73
N SER A 12 38.86 37.87 -91.99
CA SER A 12 37.87 37.99 -93.08
C SER A 12 36.44 37.89 -92.55
N TYR A 13 35.55 38.78 -93.01
CA TYR A 13 34.16 38.81 -92.54
C TYR A 13 33.25 37.79 -93.24
N ASP A 14 33.52 37.47 -94.51
CA ASP A 14 32.64 36.65 -95.36
C ASP A 14 33.26 35.34 -95.89
N LEU A 15 34.56 35.08 -95.62
CA LEU A 15 35.26 33.89 -96.11
C LEU A 15 35.36 32.81 -95.02
N TYR A 16 35.13 31.56 -95.43
CA TYR A 16 35.21 30.38 -94.58
C TYR A 16 36.37 29.50 -95.05
N TYR A 17 36.92 28.69 -94.14
CA TYR A 17 37.94 27.69 -94.48
C TYR A 17 37.40 26.71 -95.51
N ASP A 18 38.17 26.48 -96.58
CA ASP A 18 37.88 25.47 -97.60
C ASP A 18 38.85 24.29 -97.51
N VAL A 19 38.60 23.25 -98.31
CA VAL A 19 39.40 22.03 -98.38
C VAL A 19 40.87 22.32 -98.74
N LEU A 20 41.14 23.38 -99.50
CA LEU A 20 42.49 23.81 -99.88
C LEU A 20 43.31 24.35 -98.70
N ASP A 21 42.65 24.89 -97.68
CA ASP A 21 43.31 25.48 -96.52
C ASP A 21 43.72 24.42 -95.47
N LEU A 22 43.30 23.16 -95.69
CA LEU A 22 43.49 22.04 -94.77
C LEU A 22 44.43 20.99 -95.39
N ASN A 23 45.74 21.21 -95.24
CA ASN A 23 46.75 20.24 -95.68
C ASN A 23 47.82 20.01 -94.58
N ILE A 24 48.50 18.86 -94.64
CA ILE A 24 49.55 18.52 -93.68
C ILE A 24 50.68 19.55 -93.77
N GLY A 25 51.10 20.07 -92.61
CA GLY A 25 52.12 21.09 -92.47
C GLY A 25 51.60 22.52 -92.38
N LEU A 26 50.33 22.77 -92.74
CA LEU A 26 49.70 24.08 -92.61
C LEU A 26 49.25 24.36 -91.18
N GLU A 27 49.29 25.64 -90.83
CA GLU A 27 48.84 26.16 -89.54
C GLU A 27 47.50 26.87 -89.74
N VAL A 28 46.47 26.36 -89.06
CA VAL A 28 45.10 26.87 -89.13
C VAL A 28 44.69 27.47 -87.80
N THR A 29 44.03 28.61 -87.83
CA THR A 29 43.66 29.33 -86.60
C THR A 29 42.16 29.20 -86.37
N PHE A 30 41.78 28.42 -85.35
CA PHE A 30 40.38 28.27 -84.95
C PHE A 30 40.16 28.98 -83.62
N PHE A 31 39.23 29.94 -83.58
CA PHE A 31 38.86 30.70 -82.37
C PHE A 31 40.06 31.24 -81.58
N GLY A 32 41.03 31.82 -82.28
CA GLY A 32 42.23 32.43 -81.68
C GLY A 32 43.32 31.44 -81.24
N LYS A 33 43.15 30.13 -81.48
CA LYS A 33 44.17 29.10 -81.26
C LYS A 33 44.73 28.61 -82.58
N VAL A 34 46.06 28.58 -82.68
CA VAL A 34 46.79 28.08 -83.84
C VAL A 34 46.97 26.56 -83.70
N PHE A 35 46.50 25.82 -84.69
CA PHE A 35 46.63 24.37 -84.80
C PHE A 35 47.52 24.04 -86.00
N LYS A 36 48.50 23.17 -85.80
CA LYS A 36 49.30 22.62 -86.88
C LYS A 36 48.75 21.26 -87.29
N ILE A 37 48.39 21.10 -88.55
CA ILE A 37 47.90 19.83 -89.08
C ILE A 37 49.12 18.93 -89.31
N VAL A 38 49.32 17.95 -88.42
CA VAL A 38 50.49 17.05 -88.47
C VAL A 38 50.23 15.76 -89.23
N ASN A 39 48.98 15.31 -89.28
CA ASN A 39 48.59 14.08 -89.98
C ASN A 39 47.14 14.16 -90.46
N CYS A 40 46.79 13.39 -91.48
CA CYS A 40 45.43 13.20 -91.99
C CYS A 40 45.11 11.70 -92.12
N ASP A 41 43.83 11.35 -92.14
CA ASP A 41 43.42 9.95 -92.31
C ASP A 41 43.62 9.46 -93.76
N ASN A 42 43.58 8.14 -93.98
CA ASN A 42 43.81 7.58 -95.31
C ASN A 42 42.73 8.01 -96.32
N PHE A 43 41.49 8.22 -95.86
CA PHE A 43 40.40 8.69 -96.70
C PHE A 43 40.66 10.10 -97.25
N THR A 44 41.00 11.05 -96.37
CA THR A 44 41.29 12.44 -96.77
C THR A 44 42.52 12.53 -97.66
N ARG A 45 43.55 11.71 -97.42
CA ARG A 45 44.73 11.63 -98.31
C ARG A 45 44.35 11.24 -99.73
N VAL A 46 43.54 10.19 -99.90
CA VAL A 46 43.09 9.74 -101.23
C VAL A 46 42.15 10.77 -101.87
N PHE A 47 41.27 11.39 -101.09
CA PHE A 47 40.33 12.40 -101.55
C PHE A 47 41.03 13.66 -102.09
N LEU A 48 42.00 14.21 -101.34
CA LEU A 48 42.80 15.37 -101.74
C LEU A 48 43.66 15.06 -102.98
N ASN A 49 44.29 13.89 -103.03
CA ASN A 49 45.06 13.46 -104.21
C ASN A 49 44.19 13.34 -105.47
N ARG A 50 42.94 12.88 -105.36
CA ARG A 50 41.99 12.86 -106.50
C ARG A 50 41.59 14.25 -106.97
N LEU A 51 41.55 15.24 -106.06
CA LEU A 51 41.32 16.65 -106.39
C LEU A 51 42.56 17.35 -106.95
N GLY A 52 43.70 16.64 -107.09
CA GLY A 52 44.96 17.18 -107.59
C GLY A 52 45.80 17.89 -106.53
N ILE A 53 45.43 17.81 -105.25
CA ILE A 53 46.16 18.42 -104.13
C ILE A 53 47.12 17.38 -103.55
N ASN A 54 48.43 17.62 -103.67
CA ASN A 54 49.44 16.74 -103.10
C ASN A 54 49.45 16.85 -101.56
N VAL A 55 49.31 15.72 -100.88
CA VAL A 55 49.33 15.63 -99.41
C VAL A 55 50.70 15.11 -98.93
N PRO A 56 51.49 15.92 -98.20
CA PRO A 56 52.79 15.51 -97.66
C PRO A 56 52.71 14.31 -96.69
N ASP A 57 53.86 13.69 -96.40
CA ASP A 57 53.95 12.66 -95.37
C ASP A 57 53.69 13.23 -93.96
N PRO A 58 53.19 12.41 -93.00
CA PRO A 58 52.88 12.88 -91.64
C PRO A 58 54.11 13.46 -90.93
N ILE A 59 53.92 14.60 -90.26
CA ILE A 59 54.95 15.26 -89.47
C ILE A 59 54.92 14.64 -88.06
N PRO A 60 56.07 14.28 -87.45
CA PRO A 60 56.12 13.80 -86.09
C PRO A 60 55.57 14.86 -85.12
N TYR A 61 54.80 14.43 -84.13
CA TYR A 61 54.43 15.31 -83.03
C TYR A 61 55.71 15.79 -82.33
N PRO A 62 55.83 17.07 -81.96
CA PRO A 62 57.00 17.55 -81.23
C PRO A 62 57.14 16.76 -79.92
N ASP A 63 58.34 16.24 -79.66
CA ASP A 63 58.65 15.44 -78.48
C ASP A 63 58.16 16.18 -77.23
N ALA A 64 57.22 15.54 -76.52
CA ALA A 64 56.72 16.08 -75.27
C ALA A 64 57.91 16.21 -74.32
N VAL A 65 58.19 17.45 -73.89
CA VAL A 65 59.19 17.77 -72.85
C VAL A 65 59.14 16.68 -71.79
N GLU A 66 60.25 15.96 -71.63
CA GLU A 66 60.40 14.87 -70.67
C GLU A 66 59.74 15.28 -69.36
N ARG A 67 58.64 14.60 -69.04
CA ARG A 67 57.99 14.76 -67.75
C ARG A 67 59.03 14.36 -66.71
N THR A 68 59.59 15.35 -66.05
CA THR A 68 60.33 15.23 -64.80
C THR A 68 59.69 14.15 -63.95
N VAL A 69 60.53 13.25 -63.44
CA VAL A 69 60.24 12.11 -62.54
C VAL A 69 58.86 12.23 -61.90
N ASP A 70 58.03 11.24 -62.19
CA ASP A 70 56.68 11.05 -61.69
C ASP A 70 56.69 11.16 -60.15
N ASN A 71 56.50 12.37 -59.61
CA ASN A 71 56.07 12.60 -58.24
C ASN A 71 54.62 12.12 -58.17
N ARG A 72 54.43 10.79 -58.30
CA ARG A 72 53.21 10.14 -57.86
C ARG A 72 53.10 10.49 -56.39
N LYS A 73 52.25 11.48 -56.10
CA LYS A 73 51.71 11.65 -54.76
C LYS A 73 51.34 10.24 -54.29
N PRO A 74 51.73 9.81 -53.08
CA PRO A 74 51.32 8.52 -52.56
C PRO A 74 49.82 8.38 -52.79
N ALA A 75 49.37 7.16 -53.12
CA ALA A 75 47.95 6.88 -53.37
C ALA A 75 47.13 7.61 -52.30
N LYS A 76 46.25 8.53 -52.73
CA LYS A 76 45.38 9.26 -51.79
C LYS A 76 44.70 8.20 -50.93
N HIS A 77 44.94 8.26 -49.62
CA HIS A 77 44.20 7.48 -48.63
C HIS A 77 42.71 7.59 -48.96
N TRP A 78 42.06 6.51 -49.39
CA TRP A 78 40.68 6.53 -49.86
C TRP A 78 39.76 6.86 -48.68
N PRO A 79 39.29 8.11 -48.52
CA PRO A 79 38.38 8.46 -47.42
C PRO A 79 37.04 7.74 -47.56
N PHE A 80 36.77 7.25 -48.79
CA PHE A 80 35.58 6.51 -49.14
C PHE A 80 35.51 5.13 -48.49
N LYS A 81 36.64 4.45 -48.22
CA LYS A 81 36.62 3.13 -47.58
C LYS A 81 36.14 3.24 -46.13
N GLN A 82 36.71 4.15 -45.36
CA GLN A 82 36.31 4.42 -43.98
C GLN A 82 34.84 4.84 -43.89
N PHE A 83 34.39 5.68 -44.84
CA PHE A 83 32.97 6.03 -44.95
C PHE A 83 32.08 4.81 -45.17
N LEU A 84 32.45 3.89 -46.07
CA LEU A 84 31.67 2.67 -46.33
C LEU A 84 31.66 1.70 -45.15
N ASP A 85 32.79 1.53 -44.47
CA ASP A 85 32.93 0.58 -43.36
C ASP A 85 32.17 1.06 -42.11
N PHE A 86 32.11 2.37 -41.88
CA PHE A 86 31.57 2.97 -40.67
C PHE A 86 30.37 3.91 -40.92
N ASP A 87 29.68 3.79 -42.06
CA ASP A 87 28.50 4.62 -42.36
C ASP A 87 27.46 4.49 -41.25
N ARG A 88 26.93 5.64 -40.80
CA ARG A 88 25.95 5.76 -39.69
C ARG A 88 26.41 5.26 -38.32
N GLN A 89 27.67 4.88 -38.15
CA GLN A 89 28.22 4.48 -36.86
C GLN A 89 28.73 5.71 -36.09
N VAL A 90 28.08 6.01 -34.96
CA VAL A 90 28.36 7.21 -34.13
C VAL A 90 28.57 6.79 -32.68
N LEU A 91 29.69 7.20 -32.11
CA LEU A 91 29.95 7.02 -30.68
C LEU A 91 29.37 8.21 -29.92
N ARG A 92 28.55 7.94 -28.90
CA ARG A 92 27.87 8.95 -28.10
C ARG A 92 28.37 8.92 -26.66
N PHE A 93 28.84 10.07 -26.20
CA PHE A 93 29.33 10.29 -24.85
C PHE A 93 28.51 11.37 -24.16
N TYR A 94 28.40 11.25 -22.84
CA TYR A 94 27.84 12.26 -21.97
C TYR A 94 28.99 12.89 -21.19
N GLY A 95 28.95 14.20 -21.04
CA GLY A 95 29.96 14.95 -20.32
C GLY A 95 29.42 16.26 -19.76
N TYR A 96 30.28 16.97 -19.05
CA TYR A 96 29.96 18.31 -18.57
C TYR A 96 31.12 19.26 -18.85
N TRP A 97 30.79 20.53 -18.97
CA TRP A 97 31.75 21.63 -18.94
C TRP A 97 31.45 22.49 -17.71
N ASP A 98 32.43 22.54 -16.81
CA ASP A 98 32.36 23.36 -15.61
C ASP A 98 32.87 24.77 -15.94
N ASP A 99 31.96 25.73 -16.05
CA ASP A 99 32.28 27.14 -16.25
C ASP A 99 32.10 27.96 -14.95
N ARG A 100 31.87 27.32 -13.80
CA ARG A 100 31.52 28.01 -12.54
C ARG A 100 32.59 28.99 -12.02
N ASP A 101 33.81 28.90 -12.52
CA ASP A 101 34.89 29.87 -12.21
C ASP A 101 34.66 31.25 -12.88
N SER A 102 33.81 31.32 -13.90
CA SER A 102 33.43 32.55 -14.60
C SER A 102 32.33 33.31 -13.84
N GLU A 103 32.31 34.65 -13.89
CA GLU A 103 31.39 35.52 -13.11
C GLU A 103 29.89 35.21 -13.28
N PHE A 104 29.50 34.59 -14.40
CA PHE A 104 28.13 34.14 -14.69
C PHE A 104 28.10 32.70 -15.20
N GLY A 105 29.15 31.94 -14.94
CA GLY A 105 29.30 30.62 -15.51
C GLY A 105 28.39 29.60 -14.81
N THR A 106 27.95 28.62 -15.58
CA THR A 106 27.06 27.56 -15.10
C THR A 106 27.65 26.19 -15.43
N LEU A 107 27.08 25.14 -14.83
CA LEU A 107 27.45 23.78 -15.19
C LEU A 107 26.68 23.33 -16.44
N HIS A 108 27.39 23.28 -17.57
CA HIS A 108 26.82 22.90 -18.86
C HIS A 108 26.85 21.38 -19.03
N HIS A 109 25.69 20.78 -19.29
CA HIS A 109 25.57 19.35 -19.57
C HIS A 109 25.64 19.13 -21.09
N LEU A 110 26.60 18.32 -21.54
CA LEU A 110 26.95 18.17 -22.95
C LEU A 110 26.82 16.72 -23.43
N GLU A 111 26.27 16.56 -24.63
CA GLU A 111 26.25 15.31 -25.39
C GLU A 111 27.25 15.40 -26.55
N ILE A 112 28.25 14.53 -26.54
CA ILE A 112 29.34 14.49 -27.54
C ILE A 112 29.09 13.33 -28.49
N HIS A 113 29.03 13.61 -29.80
CA HIS A 113 28.89 12.63 -30.87
C HIS A 113 30.17 12.56 -31.70
N TYR A 114 30.76 11.37 -31.83
CA TYR A 114 31.92 11.10 -32.67
C TYR A 114 31.52 10.23 -33.86
N PHE A 115 31.73 10.73 -35.07
CA PHE A 115 31.40 10.03 -36.31
C PHE A 115 32.60 9.23 -36.81
N LEU A 116 32.50 7.90 -36.80
CA LEU A 116 33.58 7.00 -37.22
C LEU A 116 33.87 7.06 -38.74
N ALA A 117 32.88 7.48 -39.53
CA ALA A 117 32.96 7.57 -40.98
C ALA A 117 33.97 8.64 -41.47
N ASP A 118 34.17 9.72 -40.72
CA ASP A 118 34.99 10.87 -41.13
C ASP A 118 35.85 11.49 -40.02
N ASP A 119 35.87 10.89 -38.83
CA ASP A 119 36.60 11.32 -37.63
C ASP A 119 36.23 12.73 -37.16
N THR A 120 34.94 13.07 -37.24
CA THR A 120 34.41 14.37 -36.82
C THR A 120 33.66 14.29 -35.49
N ILE A 121 33.65 15.41 -34.76
CA ILE A 121 32.96 15.56 -33.48
C ILE A 121 31.88 16.64 -33.60
N GLU A 122 30.70 16.35 -33.05
CA GLU A 122 29.58 17.28 -32.85
C GLU A 122 29.23 17.29 -31.36
N ILE A 123 28.99 18.47 -30.78
CA ILE A 123 28.62 18.60 -29.37
C ILE A 123 27.29 19.33 -29.26
N LYS A 124 26.36 18.77 -28.49
CA LYS A 124 25.06 19.35 -28.18
C LYS A 124 24.99 19.66 -26.70
N GLU A 125 24.29 20.74 -26.37
CA GLU A 125 24.05 21.11 -24.97
C GLU A 125 22.63 20.69 -24.57
N THR A 126 22.53 19.99 -23.45
CA THR A 126 21.25 19.54 -22.90
C THR A 126 20.79 20.53 -21.84
N VAL A 127 19.89 21.42 -22.25
CA VAL A 127 19.33 22.47 -21.39
C VAL A 127 18.10 21.93 -20.66
N ALA A 128 18.06 22.08 -19.32
CA ALA A 128 16.91 21.68 -18.52
C ALA A 128 15.69 22.58 -18.79
N PRO A 129 14.44 22.06 -18.70
CA PRO A 129 13.24 22.88 -18.77
C PRO A 129 13.27 24.03 -17.75
N ASN A 130 12.81 25.22 -18.15
CA ASN A 130 12.78 26.43 -17.30
C ASN A 130 14.16 26.94 -16.82
N SER A 131 15.26 26.61 -17.50
CA SER A 131 16.62 27.10 -17.16
C SER A 131 16.85 28.60 -17.45
N GLY A 132 15.95 29.25 -18.18
CA GLY A 132 16.14 30.64 -18.64
C GLY A 132 17.15 30.82 -19.78
N THR A 133 17.78 29.73 -20.27
CA THR A 133 18.69 29.75 -21.42
C THR A 133 17.95 29.30 -22.67
N GLU A 134 18.12 30.02 -23.79
CA GLU A 134 17.55 29.59 -25.08
C GLU A 134 18.29 28.34 -25.58
N PRO A 135 17.58 27.26 -25.95
CA PRO A 135 18.21 26.06 -26.46
C PRO A 135 18.82 26.32 -27.85
N GLY A 136 20.15 26.44 -27.91
CA GLY A 136 20.88 26.45 -29.16
C GLY A 136 20.85 25.07 -29.84
N PRO A 137 20.85 24.98 -31.19
CA PRO A 137 20.78 23.70 -31.88
C PRO A 137 22.03 22.82 -31.66
N MET A 138 23.21 23.43 -31.47
CA MET A 138 24.48 22.76 -31.23
C MET A 138 25.42 23.67 -30.41
N PHE A 139 26.20 23.06 -29.52
CA PHE A 139 27.30 23.71 -28.80
C PHE A 139 28.57 23.78 -29.67
N LEU A 140 28.86 22.72 -30.42
CA LEU A 140 29.91 22.66 -31.43
C LEU A 140 29.37 22.01 -32.71
N LYS A 141 29.48 22.72 -33.84
CA LYS A 141 29.13 22.18 -35.15
C LYS A 141 30.09 21.06 -35.55
N ARG A 142 29.57 20.00 -36.20
CA ARG A 142 30.34 18.86 -36.71
C ARG A 142 31.61 19.29 -37.43
N MET A 143 32.77 18.96 -36.85
CA MET A 143 34.08 19.23 -37.43
C MET A 143 35.15 18.30 -36.85
N ARG A 144 36.32 18.23 -37.50
CA ARG A 144 37.48 17.56 -36.92
C ARG A 144 38.06 18.43 -35.81
N LEU A 145 37.93 17.98 -34.57
CA LEU A 145 38.39 18.75 -33.42
C LEU A 145 39.92 18.59 -33.25
N PRO A 146 40.71 19.68 -33.33
CA PRO A 146 42.16 19.60 -33.17
C PRO A 146 42.54 19.42 -31.69
N ARG A 147 43.55 18.58 -31.40
CA ARG A 147 44.05 18.38 -30.03
C ARG A 147 44.77 19.61 -29.47
N LYS A 148 45.50 20.31 -30.33
CA LYS A 148 46.18 21.58 -30.02
C LYS A 148 45.55 22.68 -30.85
N ILE A 149 45.19 23.78 -30.19
CA ILE A 149 44.65 24.95 -30.87
C ILE A 149 45.77 25.53 -31.73
N PRO A 150 45.64 25.54 -33.08
CA PRO A 150 46.66 26.13 -33.93
C PRO A 150 46.67 27.66 -33.72
N SER A 151 47.86 28.25 -33.72
CA SER A 151 48.05 29.70 -33.56
C SER A 151 47.43 30.53 -34.70
N LYS A 152 47.14 29.90 -35.85
CA LYS A 152 46.41 30.48 -36.97
C LYS A 152 45.45 29.45 -37.56
N ILE A 153 44.16 29.79 -37.65
CA ILE A 153 43.14 28.94 -38.28
C ILE A 153 43.20 29.21 -39.79
N GLU A 154 43.84 28.32 -40.54
CA GLU A 154 43.83 28.39 -42.00
C GLU A 154 42.54 27.76 -42.52
N MET A 155 41.70 28.56 -43.19
CA MET A 155 40.38 28.11 -43.67
C MET A 155 40.45 27.15 -44.87
N THR A 156 41.63 26.84 -45.42
CA THR A 156 41.75 25.94 -46.58
C THR A 156 43.16 25.35 -46.72
N GLY A 157 43.29 24.02 -46.65
CA GLY A 157 44.47 23.29 -47.14
C GLY A 157 45.73 23.32 -46.25
N GLY A 158 45.63 23.79 -45.01
CA GLY A 158 46.75 23.74 -44.05
C GLY A 158 47.18 22.32 -43.68
N PRO A 159 48.35 22.15 -43.02
CA PRO A 159 48.84 20.85 -42.57
C PRO A 159 47.80 20.14 -41.71
N LEU A 160 47.68 18.81 -41.86
CA LEU A 160 46.73 18.00 -41.08
C LEU A 160 47.08 18.10 -39.59
N VAL A 161 46.33 18.93 -38.85
CA VAL A 161 46.49 19.06 -37.40
C VAL A 161 45.99 17.77 -36.76
N ALA A 162 46.77 17.20 -35.83
CA ALA A 162 46.37 16.01 -35.09
C ALA A 162 45.03 16.24 -34.38
N SER A 163 44.00 15.52 -34.80
CA SER A 163 42.65 15.55 -34.23
C SER A 163 42.46 14.48 -33.16
N TYR A 164 41.36 14.56 -32.41
CA TYR A 164 40.97 13.49 -31.50
C TYR A 164 40.55 12.24 -32.28
N SER A 165 41.03 11.10 -31.80
CA SER A 165 40.69 9.76 -32.28
C SER A 165 39.83 9.04 -31.24
N PRO A 166 39.15 7.93 -31.58
CA PRO A 166 38.41 7.16 -30.59
C PRO A 166 39.29 6.70 -29.42
N ALA A 167 40.57 6.36 -29.67
CA ALA A 167 41.50 5.96 -28.60
C ALA A 167 41.72 7.04 -27.52
N ASP A 168 41.42 8.31 -27.80
CA ASP A 168 41.55 9.42 -26.83
C ASP A 168 40.28 9.68 -26.02
N LEU A 169 39.17 9.02 -26.36
CA LEU A 169 37.84 9.27 -25.80
C LEU A 169 37.46 8.15 -24.82
N SER A 170 38.09 8.16 -23.65
CA SER A 170 37.72 7.29 -22.53
C SER A 170 36.86 8.03 -21.51
N ILE A 171 36.07 7.30 -20.71
CA ILE A 171 35.37 7.90 -19.56
C ILE A 171 36.41 8.46 -18.59
N GLY A 172 36.24 9.72 -18.18
CA GLY A 172 37.19 10.49 -17.38
C GLY A 172 38.21 11.29 -18.18
N ALA A 173 38.28 11.13 -19.51
CA ALA A 173 39.13 11.96 -20.35
C ALA A 173 38.62 13.41 -20.41
N VAL A 174 39.57 14.35 -20.50
CA VAL A 174 39.29 15.79 -20.63
C VAL A 174 39.52 16.22 -22.07
N LEU A 175 38.44 16.54 -22.77
CA LEU A 175 38.44 17.03 -24.14
C LEU A 175 38.63 18.55 -24.15
N ASN A 176 39.70 19.03 -24.79
CA ASN A 176 39.90 20.45 -25.00
C ASN A 176 39.16 20.92 -26.27
N VAL A 177 38.01 21.57 -26.08
CA VAL A 177 37.18 22.14 -27.15
C VAL A 177 37.45 23.64 -27.25
N PHE A 178 38.44 24.02 -28.08
CA PHE A 178 38.84 25.42 -28.29
C PHE A 178 39.07 26.23 -27.00
N GLY A 179 39.68 25.61 -25.99
CA GLY A 179 39.98 26.23 -24.70
C GLY A 179 39.04 25.81 -23.57
N ARG A 180 37.89 25.19 -23.90
CA ARG A 180 36.93 24.66 -22.91
C ARG A 180 37.25 23.21 -22.58
N LYS A 181 37.43 22.90 -21.30
CA LYS A 181 37.74 21.56 -20.81
C LYS A 181 36.44 20.79 -20.54
N VAL A 182 36.07 19.91 -21.45
CA VAL A 182 34.87 19.06 -21.32
C VAL A 182 35.28 17.71 -20.74
N VAL A 183 34.65 17.30 -19.64
CA VAL A 183 34.95 16.01 -18.98
C VAL A 183 33.91 14.97 -19.41
N LEU A 184 34.37 13.83 -19.91
CA LEU A 184 33.49 12.71 -20.28
C LEU A 184 33.13 11.89 -19.03
N THR A 185 31.84 11.68 -18.78
CA THR A 185 31.34 11.00 -17.57
C THR A 185 30.66 9.67 -17.84
N ASP A 186 30.01 9.51 -18.99
CA ASP A 186 29.30 8.29 -19.39
C ASP A 186 29.31 8.13 -20.91
N CYS A 187 28.91 6.95 -21.40
CA CYS A 187 28.75 6.67 -22.82
C CYS A 187 27.57 5.74 -23.09
N ASP A 188 27.09 5.78 -24.33
CA ASP A 188 25.94 5.00 -24.78
C ASP A 188 26.26 3.50 -24.92
N PRO A 189 25.29 2.56 -24.80
CA PRO A 189 25.55 1.13 -24.88
C PRO A 189 26.25 0.69 -26.18
N TYR A 190 25.92 1.31 -27.32
CA TYR A 190 26.61 1.04 -28.58
C TYR A 190 28.11 1.39 -28.52
N THR A 191 28.43 2.50 -27.85
CA THR A 191 29.81 2.95 -27.67
C THR A 191 30.57 1.98 -26.78
N LYS A 192 29.96 1.50 -25.69
CA LYS A 192 30.56 0.48 -24.81
C LYS A 192 30.92 -0.79 -25.58
N GLU A 193 30.02 -1.28 -26.43
CA GLU A 193 30.26 -2.46 -27.26
C GLU A 193 31.41 -2.24 -28.26
N TYR A 194 31.43 -1.08 -28.92
CA TYR A 194 32.48 -0.73 -29.88
C TYR A 194 33.88 -0.73 -29.24
N TYR A 195 34.03 -0.15 -28.04
CA TYR A 195 35.31 -0.15 -27.33
C TYR A 195 35.70 -1.53 -26.80
N ARG A 196 34.72 -2.36 -26.42
CA ARG A 196 34.96 -3.74 -26.01
C ARG A 196 35.52 -4.59 -27.16
N VAL A 197 34.92 -4.48 -28.35
CA VAL A 197 35.32 -5.25 -29.54
C VAL A 197 36.61 -4.74 -30.16
N THR A 198 36.78 -3.42 -30.27
CA THR A 198 37.89 -2.82 -31.01
C THR A 198 39.16 -2.68 -30.17
N TYR A 199 39.01 -2.34 -28.89
CA TYR A 199 40.12 -2.01 -28.00
C TYR A 199 40.24 -2.94 -26.78
N GLY A 200 39.28 -3.85 -26.57
CA GLY A 200 39.31 -4.78 -25.43
C GLY A 200 39.03 -4.12 -24.07
N PHE A 201 38.45 -2.92 -24.04
CA PHE A 201 38.10 -2.24 -22.77
C PHE A 201 36.72 -2.67 -22.27
N ASP A 202 36.64 -3.12 -21.02
CA ASP A 202 35.38 -3.57 -20.38
C ASP A 202 34.98 -2.72 -19.16
N THR A 203 35.82 -1.77 -18.73
CA THR A 203 35.56 -0.93 -17.56
C THR A 203 34.92 0.40 -17.95
N PHE A 204 33.59 0.50 -17.83
CA PHE A 204 32.83 1.73 -18.07
C PHE A 204 32.14 2.22 -16.79
N THR A 205 32.91 2.72 -15.82
CA THR A 205 32.37 3.26 -14.57
C THR A 205 31.91 4.69 -14.79
N LYS A 206 30.60 4.94 -14.63
CA LYS A 206 30.04 6.30 -14.71
C LYS A 206 30.68 7.20 -13.65
N LEU A 207 31.18 8.36 -14.06
CA LEU A 207 31.75 9.34 -13.13
C LEU A 207 30.67 10.29 -12.59
N PRO A 208 30.74 10.67 -11.31
CA PRO A 208 29.83 11.65 -10.74
C PRO A 208 30.04 13.02 -11.40
N ILE A 209 28.94 13.65 -11.79
CA ILE A 209 28.93 15.05 -12.25
C ILE A 209 28.93 15.93 -10.99
N PRO A 210 29.75 17.02 -10.92
CA PRO A 210 29.70 17.96 -9.81
C PRO A 210 28.28 18.44 -9.56
N LYS A 211 27.86 18.46 -8.28
CA LYS A 211 26.56 19.00 -7.91
C LYS A 211 26.58 20.53 -8.03
N ASP A 212 25.48 21.06 -8.51
CA ASP A 212 25.22 22.50 -8.58
C ASP A 212 24.55 22.92 -7.26
N ASP A 213 25.36 23.35 -6.28
CA ASP A 213 24.89 23.74 -4.94
C ASP A 213 23.87 24.91 -5.00
N SER A 214 23.83 25.66 -6.12
CA SER A 214 22.88 26.75 -6.35
C SER A 214 21.44 26.29 -6.61
N LYS A 215 21.24 25.01 -6.97
CA LYS A 215 19.92 24.40 -7.25
C LYS A 215 19.34 23.63 -6.07
N GLU A 216 19.92 23.74 -4.88
CA GLU A 216 19.17 23.45 -3.66
C GLU A 216 18.11 24.52 -3.47
N CYS A 217 17.06 24.46 -4.29
CA CYS A 217 15.77 25.00 -3.89
C CYS A 217 15.54 24.46 -2.49
N ILE A 218 15.42 25.37 -1.52
CA ILE A 218 14.91 25.07 -0.18
C ILE A 218 13.43 24.68 -0.38
N SER A 219 13.17 23.54 -1.03
CA SER A 219 11.92 22.85 -0.88
C SER A 219 11.97 22.30 0.54
N SER A 220 11.68 23.17 1.49
CA SER A 220 11.14 22.72 2.77
C SER A 220 9.97 21.82 2.38
N ASN A 221 10.18 20.51 2.49
CA ASN A 221 9.13 19.58 2.13
C ASN A 221 7.92 19.97 2.99
N MET A 222 6.73 20.09 2.39
CA MET A 222 5.53 20.40 3.18
C MET A 222 5.35 19.40 4.34
N ALA A 223 5.89 18.19 4.20
CA ALA A 223 5.93 17.15 5.21
C ALA A 223 6.74 17.51 6.48
N ASP A 224 7.74 18.40 6.39
CA ASP A 224 8.58 18.80 7.52
C ASP A 224 7.96 19.93 8.34
N ARG A 225 6.85 20.51 7.88
CA ARG A 225 6.13 21.56 8.60
C ARG A 225 5.37 20.97 9.79
N GLN A 226 5.85 21.23 10.99
CA GLN A 226 5.15 20.89 12.22
C GLN A 226 4.16 21.99 12.60
N LEU A 227 3.02 21.58 13.15
CA LEU A 227 2.06 22.53 13.70
C LEU A 227 2.64 23.21 14.94
N PRO A 228 2.24 24.45 15.24
CA PRO A 228 2.58 25.06 16.51
C PRO A 228 1.96 24.25 17.67
N PRO A 229 2.56 24.31 18.87
CA PRO A 229 1.97 23.73 20.06
C PRO A 229 0.54 24.22 20.30
N TRP A 230 -0.33 23.31 20.75
CA TRP A 230 -1.71 23.67 21.09
C TRP A 230 -1.74 24.70 22.23
N ASN A 231 -2.54 25.75 22.05
CA ASN A 231 -2.63 26.89 22.97
C ASN A 231 -3.55 26.66 24.19
N GLY A 232 -4.23 25.50 24.26
CA GLY A 232 -5.13 25.12 25.36
C GLY A 232 -6.56 25.65 25.24
N TYR A 233 -6.91 26.37 24.17
CA TYR A 233 -8.29 26.78 23.90
C TYR A 233 -8.97 25.83 22.91
N GLY A 234 -10.28 25.63 23.07
CA GLY A 234 -11.06 24.77 22.17
C GLY A 234 -10.67 23.29 22.26
N SER A 235 -10.88 22.54 21.18
CA SER A 235 -10.29 21.21 21.01
C SER A 235 -8.96 21.30 20.25
N TYR A 236 -8.12 20.27 20.39
CA TYR A 236 -6.91 20.15 19.60
C TYR A 236 -7.21 20.20 18.10
N ASP A 237 -8.19 19.43 17.63
CA ASP A 237 -8.55 19.35 16.21
C ASP A 237 -8.99 20.71 15.64
N ASP A 238 -9.74 21.48 16.41
CA ASP A 238 -10.21 22.83 16.03
C ASP A 238 -9.04 23.83 15.93
N SER A 239 -8.14 23.79 16.91
CA SER A 239 -6.93 24.62 16.90
C SER A 239 -5.94 24.23 15.80
N ALA A 240 -5.84 22.94 15.50
CA ALA A 240 -4.98 22.42 14.43
C ALA A 240 -5.45 22.89 13.06
N GLU A 241 -6.76 22.93 12.81
CA GLU A 241 -7.32 23.38 11.54
C GLU A 241 -7.09 24.88 11.31
N ASN A 242 -7.19 25.70 12.36
CA ASN A 242 -6.82 27.12 12.31
C ASN A 242 -5.35 27.35 11.90
N CYS A 243 -4.47 26.37 12.16
CA CYS A 243 -3.06 26.45 11.78
C CYS A 243 -2.78 25.88 10.37
N ARG A 244 -3.72 25.11 9.80
CA ARG A 244 -3.60 24.49 8.48
C ARG A 244 -4.13 25.37 7.37
N THR A 245 -5.24 26.06 7.60
CA THR A 245 -5.90 26.91 6.60
C THR A 245 -6.18 28.29 7.16
N VAL A 246 -6.07 29.32 6.31
CA VAL A 246 -6.38 30.71 6.67
C VAL A 246 -7.86 30.88 7.02
N GLU A 247 -8.73 30.20 6.27
CA GLU A 247 -10.16 30.11 6.56
C GLU A 247 -10.40 28.88 7.44
N PRO A 248 -10.87 29.04 8.69
CA PRO A 248 -11.19 27.91 9.56
C PRO A 248 -12.28 27.05 8.94
N LYS A 249 -12.00 25.76 8.78
CA LYS A 249 -13.00 24.78 8.36
C LYS A 249 -13.54 24.07 9.58
N ALA A 250 -14.86 23.87 9.61
CA ALA A 250 -15.48 23.05 10.65
C ALA A 250 -14.90 21.63 10.61
N ILE A 251 -14.51 21.13 11.77
CA ILE A 251 -14.00 19.77 11.91
C ILE A 251 -15.07 18.76 11.49
N HIS A 252 -14.70 17.83 10.60
CA HIS A 252 -15.55 16.72 10.21
C HIS A 252 -15.18 15.54 11.10
N ARG A 253 -16.10 15.12 11.98
CA ARG A 253 -15.90 13.92 12.80
C ARG A 253 -15.89 12.68 11.89
N ASP A 254 -15.34 11.58 12.37
CA ASP A 254 -15.37 10.31 11.64
C ASP A 254 -16.82 9.81 11.52
N PHE A 255 -17.47 10.23 10.43
CA PHE A 255 -18.86 9.92 10.15
C PHE A 255 -19.10 8.43 9.94
N ILE A 256 -18.11 7.70 9.42
CA ILE A 256 -18.22 6.26 9.19
C ILE A 256 -18.23 5.54 10.53
N LYS A 257 -17.29 5.90 11.42
CA LYS A 257 -17.26 5.37 12.79
C LYS A 257 -18.54 5.73 13.54
N PHE A 258 -18.98 6.98 13.45
CA PHE A 258 -20.24 7.41 14.03
C PHE A 258 -21.39 6.55 13.51
N LEU A 259 -21.62 6.45 12.20
CA LEU A 259 -22.76 5.71 11.64
C LEU A 259 -22.77 4.23 12.02
N ASN A 260 -21.60 3.58 12.03
CA ASN A 260 -21.49 2.15 12.35
C ASN A 260 -21.61 1.84 13.84
N LYS A 261 -21.19 2.77 14.71
CA LYS A 261 -21.17 2.60 16.17
C LYS A 261 -22.23 3.46 16.87
N ASP A 262 -23.07 4.16 16.13
CA ASP A 262 -24.23 4.85 16.67
C ASP A 262 -25.35 3.85 16.99
N ARG A 263 -26.43 4.36 17.55
CA ARG A 263 -27.58 3.59 17.98
C ARG A 263 -28.38 3.05 16.79
N ALA A 264 -28.39 1.73 16.63
CA ALA A 264 -29.24 1.03 15.67
C ALA A 264 -30.52 0.54 16.37
N GLY A 265 -31.59 1.35 16.32
CA GLY A 265 -32.86 1.04 16.98
C GLY A 265 -32.72 1.06 18.50
N PHE A 266 -32.82 -0.08 19.15
CA PHE A 266 -32.54 -0.18 20.58
C PHE A 266 -31.07 -0.48 20.87
N ASP A 267 -30.31 -1.08 19.95
CA ASP A 267 -28.92 -1.47 20.20
C ASP A 267 -28.00 -0.23 20.24
N SER A 268 -27.27 -0.04 21.35
CA SER A 268 -26.38 1.10 21.56
C SER A 268 -24.97 0.57 21.80
N HIS A 269 -24.02 0.90 20.92
CA HIS A 269 -22.62 0.50 21.06
C HIS A 269 -21.88 1.33 22.11
N THR A 270 -22.24 1.12 23.37
CA THR A 270 -21.62 1.78 24.53
C THR A 270 -21.12 0.72 25.49
N LEU A 271 -19.85 0.83 25.89
CA LEU A 271 -19.25 -0.09 26.85
C LEU A 271 -19.39 0.51 28.25
N ARG A 272 -20.09 -0.20 29.13
CA ARG A 272 -20.33 0.26 30.50
C ARG A 272 -19.52 -0.58 31.46
N PHE A 273 -18.76 0.09 32.31
CA PHE A 273 -17.94 -0.50 33.33
C PHE A 273 -18.35 0.03 34.68
N SER A 274 -18.21 -0.84 35.66
CA SER A 274 -18.47 -0.55 37.03
C SER A 274 -17.12 -0.24 37.69
N ALA A 275 -17.05 0.80 38.51
CA ALA A 275 -15.79 1.30 39.04
C ALA A 275 -15.91 1.79 40.48
N ARG A 276 -14.79 1.74 41.21
CA ARG A 276 -14.62 2.40 42.51
C ARG A 276 -13.43 3.34 42.50
N LEU A 277 -13.48 4.34 43.36
CA LEU A 277 -12.38 5.26 43.57
C LEU A 277 -11.25 4.59 44.38
N ILE A 278 -10.01 4.72 43.94
CA ILE A 278 -8.82 4.37 44.74
C ILE A 278 -8.40 5.62 45.51
N THR A 279 -8.74 5.64 46.80
CA THR A 279 -8.56 6.78 47.71
C THR A 279 -8.30 6.28 49.12
N ASP A 280 -7.65 7.10 49.94
CA ASP A 280 -7.43 6.80 51.36
C ASP A 280 -8.67 7.14 52.21
N ASN A 281 -9.64 7.89 51.65
CA ASN A 281 -10.87 8.25 52.35
C ASN A 281 -11.85 7.05 52.40
N PRO A 282 -12.22 6.54 53.58
CA PRO A 282 -13.10 5.38 53.71
C PRO A 282 -14.50 5.61 53.14
N ASP A 283 -15.02 6.85 53.19
CA ASP A 283 -16.35 7.16 52.68
C ASP A 283 -16.39 7.11 51.16
N ASP A 284 -15.35 7.64 50.51
CA ASP A 284 -15.24 7.63 49.04
C ASP A 284 -14.95 6.23 48.48
N THR A 285 -14.31 5.36 49.28
CA THR A 285 -14.02 3.97 48.89
C THR A 285 -15.30 3.15 48.69
N ARG A 286 -16.39 3.53 49.37
CA ARG A 286 -17.72 2.87 49.26
C ARG A 286 -18.53 3.36 48.08
N ARG A 287 -18.15 4.46 47.43
CA ARG A 287 -18.91 5.06 46.32
C ARG A 287 -18.74 4.25 45.04
N TYR A 288 -19.85 4.05 44.33
CA TYR A 288 -19.88 3.31 43.08
C TYR A 288 -20.05 4.24 41.89
N PHE A 289 -19.27 3.97 40.86
CA PHE A 289 -19.28 4.71 39.62
C PHE A 289 -19.57 3.78 38.44
N ILE A 290 -20.31 4.28 37.46
CA ILE A 290 -20.46 3.68 36.14
C ILE A 290 -19.64 4.53 35.18
N VAL A 291 -18.61 3.92 34.61
CA VAL A 291 -17.78 4.49 33.54
C VAL A 291 -18.34 4.00 32.22
N THR A 292 -18.88 4.91 31.42
CA THR A 292 -19.43 4.60 30.09
C THR A 292 -18.50 5.12 29.02
N TYR A 293 -17.96 4.22 28.21
CA TYR A 293 -17.20 4.52 27.00
C TYR A 293 -18.11 4.48 25.77
N PHE A 294 -18.10 5.55 24.98
CA PHE A 294 -18.92 5.68 23.78
C PHE A 294 -18.07 5.35 22.54
N LEU A 295 -18.33 4.21 21.89
CA LEU A 295 -17.55 3.75 20.74
C LEU A 295 -17.72 4.64 19.49
N CYS A 296 -18.76 5.47 19.42
CA CYS A 296 -19.02 6.33 18.28
C CYS A 296 -18.11 7.57 18.20
N ASP A 297 -17.59 8.06 19.34
CA ASP A 297 -16.80 9.29 19.40
C ASP A 297 -15.63 9.26 20.39
N ASP A 298 -15.30 8.08 20.94
CA ASP A 298 -14.18 7.86 21.88
C ASP A 298 -14.23 8.78 23.12
N THR A 299 -15.44 9.06 23.59
CA THR A 299 -15.65 9.84 24.81
C THR A 299 -16.00 8.96 25.99
N ILE A 300 -15.71 9.46 27.19
CA ILE A 300 -16.01 8.79 28.45
C ILE A 300 -16.93 9.68 29.28
N GLY A 301 -17.98 9.07 29.83
CA GLY A 301 -18.83 9.68 30.86
C GLY A 301 -18.74 8.88 32.15
N VAL A 302 -18.74 9.55 33.29
CA VAL A 302 -18.73 8.89 34.61
C VAL A 302 -19.97 9.31 35.38
N PHE A 303 -20.75 8.32 35.80
CA PHE A 303 -21.97 8.49 36.57
C PHE A 303 -21.81 7.85 37.93
N GLU A 304 -22.18 8.55 38.99
CA GLU A 304 -22.18 8.05 40.35
C GLU A 304 -23.54 7.44 40.70
N LEU A 305 -23.51 6.22 41.22
CA LEU A 305 -24.67 5.56 41.80
C LEU A 305 -24.80 5.98 43.27
N GLY A 306 -25.82 6.77 43.58
CA GLY A 306 -26.12 7.18 44.95
C GLY A 306 -26.80 6.05 45.70
N GLU A 307 -26.16 5.54 46.76
CA GLU A 307 -26.79 4.58 47.67
C GLU A 307 -27.72 5.30 48.66
N ARG A 308 -28.87 4.70 48.96
CA ARG A 308 -29.79 5.23 49.98
C ARG A 308 -29.08 5.31 51.32
N ASN A 309 -29.29 6.41 52.04
CA ASN A 309 -28.70 6.67 53.36
C ASN A 309 -27.16 6.76 53.38
N SER A 310 -26.48 6.85 52.22
CA SER A 310 -25.02 7.02 52.16
C SER A 310 -24.54 8.46 52.41
N GLY A 311 -25.45 9.44 52.33
CA GLY A 311 -25.11 10.86 52.40
C GLY A 311 -24.59 11.45 51.08
N PHE A 312 -24.39 10.62 50.04
CA PHE A 312 -23.98 11.06 48.71
C PHE A 312 -25.17 11.13 47.75
N LEU A 313 -25.28 12.23 47.01
CA LEU A 313 -26.28 12.38 45.96
C LEU A 313 -25.74 11.72 44.68
N GLY A 314 -26.42 10.68 44.20
CA GLY A 314 -26.10 10.09 42.90
C GLY A 314 -26.31 11.07 41.75
N GLY A 315 -25.63 10.84 40.63
CA GLY A 315 -25.72 11.73 39.48
C GLY A 315 -24.53 11.67 38.54
N LYS A 316 -24.44 12.61 37.60
CA LYS A 316 -23.30 12.70 36.68
C LYS A 316 -22.09 13.23 37.45
N PHE A 317 -21.08 12.39 37.63
CA PHE A 317 -19.82 12.77 38.25
C PHE A 317 -18.93 13.53 37.25
N PHE A 318 -18.77 12.98 36.03
CA PHE A 318 -18.17 13.67 34.89
C PHE A 318 -19.10 13.69 33.69
N ARG A 319 -19.22 14.86 33.05
CA ARG A 319 -19.89 14.98 31.76
C ARG A 319 -19.10 14.21 30.70
N ARG A 320 -19.82 13.59 29.76
CA ARG A 320 -19.25 12.95 28.56
C ARG A 320 -18.28 13.91 27.87
N ASN A 321 -17.02 13.53 27.83
CA ASN A 321 -15.96 14.27 27.15
C ASN A 321 -14.81 13.32 26.76
N LYS A 322 -13.91 13.77 25.88
CA LYS A 322 -12.65 13.08 25.61
C LYS A 322 -11.74 13.21 26.83
N MET A 323 -11.23 12.10 27.34
CA MET A 323 -10.37 12.08 28.54
C MET A 323 -8.95 11.71 28.14
N TYR A 324 -7.98 12.51 28.58
CA TYR A 324 -6.57 12.32 28.27
C TYR A 324 -5.87 11.44 29.30
N LEU A 325 -4.78 10.79 28.89
CA LEU A 325 -3.90 10.06 29.80
C LEU A 325 -3.33 11.00 30.89
N PRO A 326 -2.91 10.47 32.05
CA PRO A 326 -2.30 11.28 33.11
C PRO A 326 -0.95 11.86 32.65
N ASP A 327 -0.60 13.01 33.23
CA ASP A 327 0.71 13.67 33.08
C ASP A 327 1.12 14.01 31.62
N VAL A 328 0.12 14.17 30.75
CA VAL A 328 0.35 14.54 29.35
C VAL A 328 0.63 16.04 29.22
N ASN A 329 1.68 16.38 28.46
CA ASN A 329 1.96 17.75 28.07
C ASN A 329 0.97 18.18 26.98
N PHE A 330 0.12 19.16 27.30
CA PHE A 330 -0.84 19.71 26.34
C PHE A 330 -0.22 20.68 25.33
N PHE A 331 0.95 21.25 25.64
CA PHE A 331 1.67 22.19 24.78
C PHE A 331 2.60 21.48 23.79
N VAL A 332 2.05 20.56 23.00
CA VAL A 332 2.80 19.82 21.98
C VAL A 332 2.15 19.98 20.59
N PRO A 333 2.93 19.87 19.49
CA PRO A 333 2.42 19.93 18.11
C PRO A 333 1.47 18.82 17.69
N LYS A 334 1.36 17.76 18.50
CA LYS A 334 0.58 16.55 18.19
C LYS A 334 -0.59 16.43 19.16
N GLU A 335 -1.59 15.63 18.80
CA GLU A 335 -2.72 15.42 19.70
C GLU A 335 -2.22 14.74 21.00
N PRO A 336 -2.56 15.28 22.18
CA PRO A 336 -2.32 14.64 23.47
C PRO A 336 -2.94 13.23 23.49
N PRO A 337 -2.20 12.17 23.88
CA PRO A 337 -2.76 10.83 23.90
C PRO A 337 -3.94 10.72 24.87
N ALA A 338 -5.03 10.13 24.39
CA ALA A 338 -6.29 9.96 25.09
C ALA A 338 -6.58 8.50 25.41
N TYR A 339 -7.42 8.26 26.42
CA TYR A 339 -7.92 6.92 26.70
C TYR A 339 -8.69 6.37 25.50
N THR A 340 -8.45 5.11 25.20
CA THR A 340 -9.10 4.38 24.13
C THR A 340 -9.97 3.26 24.69
N ASP A 341 -10.75 2.62 23.82
CA ASP A 341 -11.51 1.42 24.12
C ASP A 341 -10.61 0.26 24.60
N LYS A 342 -9.34 0.23 24.18
CA LYS A 342 -8.36 -0.77 24.61
C LYS A 342 -7.92 -0.61 26.06
N ASP A 343 -8.06 0.58 26.62
CA ASP A 343 -7.79 0.85 28.03
C ASP A 343 -8.99 0.47 28.92
N MET A 344 -10.12 0.11 28.32
CA MET A 344 -11.32 -0.28 29.04
C MET A 344 -11.34 -1.80 29.25
N TRP A 345 -10.81 -2.29 30.37
CA TRP A 345 -10.91 -3.70 30.74
C TRP A 345 -10.98 -3.86 32.26
N VAL A 346 -11.60 -4.95 32.71
CA VAL A 346 -11.88 -5.19 34.13
C VAL A 346 -10.58 -5.44 34.90
N GLY A 347 -10.38 -4.68 35.97
CA GLY A 347 -9.15 -4.66 36.76
C GLY A 347 -8.20 -3.53 36.38
N ASN A 348 -8.44 -2.82 35.27
CA ASN A 348 -7.62 -1.67 34.90
C ASN A 348 -7.87 -0.47 35.82
N GLU A 349 -6.87 0.39 35.93
CA GLU A 349 -6.93 1.63 36.70
C GLU A 349 -6.90 2.83 35.76
N LEU A 350 -7.98 3.62 35.76
CA LEU A 350 -8.14 4.82 34.97
C LEU A 350 -7.92 6.06 35.83
N VAL A 351 -6.99 6.92 35.42
CA VAL A 351 -6.76 8.23 36.03
C VAL A 351 -7.48 9.29 35.22
N VAL A 352 -8.62 9.78 35.70
CA VAL A 352 -9.45 10.80 35.05
C VAL A 352 -9.54 12.02 35.95
N ASN A 353 -9.07 13.19 35.48
CA ASN A 353 -9.06 14.44 36.26
C ASN A 353 -8.44 14.29 37.66
N LYS A 354 -7.32 13.56 37.77
CA LYS A 354 -6.63 13.21 39.04
C LYS A 354 -7.37 12.24 39.96
N HIS A 355 -8.57 11.79 39.60
CA HIS A 355 -9.26 10.72 40.29
C HIS A 355 -8.85 9.36 39.70
N ARG A 356 -8.47 8.43 40.56
CA ARG A 356 -8.10 7.07 40.17
C ARG A 356 -9.30 6.16 40.33
N PHE A 357 -9.76 5.55 39.25
CA PHE A 357 -10.87 4.61 39.23
C PHE A 357 -10.36 3.21 38.89
N ARG A 358 -10.66 2.22 39.72
CA ARG A 358 -10.46 0.82 39.37
C ARG A 358 -11.74 0.27 38.75
N LEU A 359 -11.64 -0.27 37.55
CA LEU A 359 -12.75 -0.99 36.91
C LEU A 359 -12.92 -2.35 37.59
N ILE A 360 -14.09 -2.63 38.14
CA ILE A 360 -14.37 -3.83 38.95
C ILE A 360 -15.15 -4.86 38.15
N ALA A 361 -16.12 -4.42 37.36
CA ALA A 361 -16.92 -5.28 36.50
C ALA A 361 -17.29 -4.53 35.22
N ALA A 362 -17.91 -5.26 34.30
CA ALA A 362 -18.37 -4.76 33.01
C ALA A 362 -19.78 -5.27 32.75
N ASP A 363 -20.53 -4.51 31.97
CA ASP A 363 -21.85 -4.92 31.46
C ASP A 363 -21.73 -6.15 30.55
N GLU A 364 -22.76 -6.99 30.53
CA GLU A 364 -22.83 -8.20 29.72
C GLU A 364 -22.59 -7.91 28.24
N TYR A 365 -23.17 -6.79 27.77
CA TYR A 365 -22.94 -6.26 26.44
C TYR A 365 -21.46 -5.97 26.18
N ALA A 366 -20.78 -5.31 27.13
CA ALA A 366 -19.39 -4.89 26.98
C ALA A 366 -18.45 -6.10 26.92
N LEU A 367 -18.64 -7.09 27.80
CA LEU A 367 -17.89 -8.34 27.81
C LEU A 367 -18.04 -9.08 26.47
N ARG A 368 -19.28 -9.30 26.02
CA ARG A 368 -19.55 -9.99 24.77
C ARG A 368 -19.02 -9.23 23.55
N TYR A 369 -19.14 -7.90 23.56
CA TYR A 369 -18.59 -7.08 22.49
C TYR A 369 -17.06 -7.26 22.38
N MET A 370 -16.36 -7.31 23.51
CA MET A 370 -14.91 -7.54 23.54
C MET A 370 -14.53 -8.94 23.07
N GLU A 371 -15.29 -9.96 23.49
CA GLU A 371 -15.09 -11.36 23.08
C GLU A 371 -15.32 -11.56 21.57
N LEU A 372 -16.37 -10.95 21.01
CA LEU A 372 -16.65 -11.01 19.56
C LEU A 372 -15.56 -10.30 18.74
N ASN A 373 -14.92 -9.29 19.31
CA ASN A 373 -13.84 -8.52 18.69
C ASN A 373 -12.48 -8.87 19.31
N ALA A 374 -12.24 -10.14 19.66
CA ALA A 374 -11.06 -10.61 20.38
C ALA A 374 -9.70 -10.29 19.71
N GLU A 375 -9.66 -9.99 18.40
CA GLU A 375 -8.44 -9.52 17.74
C GLU A 375 -8.01 -8.11 18.20
N GLN A 376 -8.98 -7.26 18.54
CA GLN A 376 -8.76 -5.89 18.99
C GLN A 376 -8.56 -5.80 20.51
N TYR A 377 -9.11 -6.76 21.26
CA TYR A 377 -9.08 -6.81 22.72
C TYR A 377 -8.31 -8.05 23.22
N PRO A 378 -6.98 -7.93 23.45
CA PRO A 378 -6.15 -9.08 23.87
C PRO A 378 -6.63 -9.74 25.17
N MET A 379 -7.19 -8.95 26.08
CA MET A 379 -7.66 -9.39 27.39
C MET A 379 -8.90 -10.29 27.30
N ALA A 380 -9.68 -10.19 26.21
CA ALA A 380 -10.84 -11.03 25.92
C ALA A 380 -10.52 -12.16 24.91
N ASN A 381 -9.26 -12.30 24.51
CA ASN A 381 -8.86 -13.28 23.51
C ASN A 381 -8.46 -14.62 24.14
N ILE A 382 -9.38 -15.59 24.08
CA ILE A 382 -9.20 -16.91 24.66
C ILE A 382 -7.94 -17.62 24.13
N ALA A 383 -7.61 -17.48 22.84
CA ALA A 383 -6.43 -18.13 22.28
C ALA A 383 -5.14 -17.62 22.91
N LEU A 384 -5.02 -16.30 23.09
CA LEU A 384 -3.87 -15.67 23.75
C LEU A 384 -3.81 -16.02 25.24
N ILE A 385 -4.94 -16.01 25.94
CA ILE A 385 -5.03 -16.36 27.36
C ILE A 385 -4.61 -17.81 27.58
N MET A 386 -5.17 -18.74 26.80
CA MET A 386 -4.82 -20.16 26.90
C MET A 386 -3.36 -20.41 26.56
N ASP A 387 -2.80 -19.69 25.59
CA ASP A 387 -1.39 -19.80 25.26
C ASP A 387 -0.46 -19.31 26.37
N LYS A 388 -0.84 -18.21 27.02
CA LYS A 388 -0.16 -17.66 28.19
C LYS A 388 -0.18 -18.65 29.37
N ILE A 389 -1.30 -19.33 29.61
CA ILE A 389 -1.42 -20.38 30.63
C ILE A 389 -0.56 -21.60 30.24
N ARG A 390 -0.63 -22.07 28.99
CA ARG A 390 0.17 -23.21 28.51
C ARG A 390 1.66 -22.97 28.70
N ARG A 391 2.17 -21.80 28.29
CA ARG A 391 3.59 -21.44 28.47
C ARG A 391 4.02 -21.42 29.93
N THR A 392 3.16 -20.90 30.81
CA THR A 392 3.45 -20.86 32.25
C THR A 392 3.51 -22.27 32.85
N LEU A 393 2.54 -23.12 32.53
CA LEU A 393 2.48 -24.51 33.01
C LEU A 393 3.60 -25.39 32.45
N ALA A 394 4.01 -25.16 31.20
CA ALA A 394 5.11 -25.89 30.56
C ALA A 394 6.49 -25.46 31.09
N SER A 395 6.63 -24.22 31.55
CA SER A 395 7.90 -23.71 32.10
C SER A 395 8.23 -24.23 33.51
N GLN A 396 7.23 -24.71 34.26
CA GLN A 396 7.43 -25.28 35.59
C GLN A 396 7.65 -26.79 35.47
N GLU A 397 8.68 -27.31 36.13
CA GLU A 397 8.94 -28.75 36.17
C GLU A 397 7.74 -29.49 36.81
N ASN A 398 7.14 -30.41 36.06
CA ASN A 398 5.91 -31.12 36.43
C ASN A 398 4.71 -30.20 36.75
N GLY A 399 4.75 -28.94 36.29
CA GLY A 399 3.75 -27.91 36.62
C GLY A 399 2.32 -28.32 36.27
N TYR A 400 2.13 -28.86 35.06
CA TYR A 400 0.81 -29.36 34.64
C TYR A 400 0.33 -30.56 35.47
N LYS A 401 1.19 -31.54 35.74
CA LYS A 401 0.83 -32.74 36.52
C LYS A 401 0.47 -32.39 37.97
N ASN A 402 1.28 -31.55 38.61
CA ASN A 402 1.03 -31.07 39.97
C ASN A 402 -0.25 -30.24 40.05
N PHE A 403 -0.51 -29.41 39.04
CA PHE A 403 -1.72 -28.61 38.96
C PHE A 403 -2.98 -29.47 38.84
N VAL A 404 -3.01 -30.41 37.89
CA VAL A 404 -4.16 -31.30 37.70
C VAL A 404 -4.36 -32.16 38.95
N ALA A 405 -3.32 -32.78 39.49
CA ALA A 405 -3.42 -33.63 40.68
C ALA A 405 -3.97 -32.88 41.90
N LYS A 406 -3.54 -31.63 42.12
CA LYS A 406 -3.98 -30.82 43.27
C LYS A 406 -5.45 -30.42 43.20
N TYR A 407 -5.98 -30.17 42.01
CA TYR A 407 -7.36 -29.68 41.84
C TYR A 407 -8.35 -30.73 41.32
N MET A 408 -7.90 -31.95 41.01
CA MET A 408 -8.77 -33.09 40.70
C MET A 408 -9.70 -33.46 41.87
N GLU A 409 -9.24 -33.33 43.11
CA GLU A 409 -10.07 -33.58 44.31
C GLU A 409 -11.10 -32.47 44.57
N ALA A 410 -10.93 -31.30 43.94
CA ALA A 410 -11.83 -30.15 44.08
C ALA A 410 -13.01 -30.15 43.09
N VAL A 411 -13.07 -31.15 42.19
CA VAL A 411 -14.18 -31.41 41.27
C VAL A 411 -15.32 -32.07 42.04
N GLU A 412 -16.58 -31.69 41.78
CA GLU A 412 -17.71 -32.24 42.55
C GLU A 412 -17.81 -33.77 42.42
N PRO A 413 -17.93 -34.54 43.53
CA PRO A 413 -17.97 -36.00 43.51
C PRO A 413 -19.09 -36.58 42.65
N ASP A 414 -20.23 -35.90 42.59
CA ASP A 414 -21.43 -36.32 41.83
C ASP A 414 -21.42 -35.84 40.37
N LYS A 415 -20.53 -34.90 40.00
CA LYS A 415 -20.45 -34.29 38.66
C LYS A 415 -18.99 -34.14 38.23
N LYS A 416 -18.42 -35.24 37.72
CA LYS A 416 -16.99 -35.43 37.41
C LYS A 416 -16.33 -34.40 36.46
N ASP A 417 -17.09 -33.49 35.87
CA ASP A 417 -16.60 -32.51 34.89
C ASP A 417 -16.72 -31.05 35.36
N LEU A 418 -17.31 -30.80 36.54
CA LEU A 418 -17.63 -29.45 37.01
C LEU A 418 -16.81 -29.05 38.24
N MET A 419 -16.20 -27.86 38.15
CA MET A 419 -15.48 -27.22 39.26
C MET A 419 -16.16 -25.91 39.63
N SER A 420 -16.22 -25.56 40.91
CA SER A 420 -16.77 -24.26 41.31
C SER A 420 -15.89 -23.10 40.81
N VAL A 421 -16.50 -21.97 40.41
CA VAL A 421 -15.77 -20.78 39.94
C VAL A 421 -14.77 -20.27 41.00
N ARG A 422 -15.12 -20.40 42.30
CA ARG A 422 -14.22 -20.00 43.40
C ARG A 422 -12.95 -20.85 43.45
N CYS A 423 -13.09 -22.18 43.37
CA CYS A 423 -11.95 -23.09 43.33
C CYS A 423 -11.11 -22.85 42.06
N PHE A 424 -11.77 -22.66 40.92
CA PHE A 424 -11.10 -22.36 39.66
C PHE A 424 -10.30 -21.03 39.70
N LYS A 425 -10.86 -19.98 40.32
CA LYS A 425 -10.15 -18.71 40.56
C LYS A 425 -8.89 -18.90 41.39
N GLN A 426 -9.02 -19.64 42.49
CA GLN A 426 -7.90 -19.93 43.37
C GLN A 426 -6.81 -20.72 42.64
N ALA A 427 -7.22 -21.73 41.86
CA ALA A 427 -6.33 -22.57 41.07
C ALA A 427 -5.50 -21.77 40.06
N LEU A 428 -6.14 -20.89 39.29
CA LEU A 428 -5.43 -20.02 38.34
C LEU A 428 -4.57 -18.97 39.03
N LYS A 429 -5.02 -18.40 40.15
CA LYS A 429 -4.25 -17.40 40.91
C LYS A 429 -2.96 -17.99 41.47
N GLU A 430 -2.97 -19.25 41.90
CA GLU A 430 -1.77 -19.93 42.41
C GLU A 430 -0.71 -20.17 41.32
N ILE A 431 -1.12 -20.52 40.09
CA ILE A 431 -0.17 -20.72 38.98
C ILE A 431 0.29 -19.39 38.39
N MET A 432 -0.68 -18.53 38.07
CA MET A 432 -0.43 -17.35 37.25
C MET A 432 -0.04 -16.13 38.08
N CYS A 433 -0.31 -16.13 39.39
CA CYS A 433 -0.03 -15.04 40.32
C CYS A 433 -0.47 -13.67 39.75
N GLU A 434 0.46 -12.74 39.53
CA GLU A 434 0.21 -11.40 38.98
C GLU A 434 0.24 -11.36 37.45
N LYS A 435 0.56 -12.47 36.77
CA LYS A 435 0.66 -12.48 35.31
C LYS A 435 -0.71 -12.43 34.63
N MET A 436 -1.80 -12.71 35.33
CA MET A 436 -3.15 -12.78 34.77
C MET A 436 -4.03 -11.62 35.25
N THR A 437 -4.76 -11.00 34.33
CA THR A 437 -5.66 -9.88 34.67
C THR A 437 -7.04 -10.38 35.10
N GLU A 438 -7.80 -9.54 35.80
CA GLU A 438 -9.17 -9.88 36.22
C GLU A 438 -10.11 -10.09 35.02
N HIS A 439 -9.94 -9.30 33.96
CA HIS A 439 -10.70 -9.46 32.72
C HIS A 439 -10.42 -10.80 32.03
N GLU A 440 -9.14 -11.21 31.91
CA GLU A 440 -8.77 -12.52 31.34
C GLU A 440 -9.45 -13.66 32.11
N PHE A 441 -9.54 -13.53 33.43
CA PHE A 441 -10.20 -14.51 34.29
C PHE A 441 -11.71 -14.59 34.04
N LEU A 442 -12.38 -13.43 33.90
CA LEU A 442 -13.81 -13.38 33.56
C LEU A 442 -14.08 -14.03 32.20
N THR A 443 -13.26 -13.73 31.18
CA THR A 443 -13.38 -14.35 29.86
C THR A 443 -13.27 -15.88 29.91
N LEU A 444 -12.35 -16.43 30.73
CA LEU A 444 -12.25 -17.89 30.88
C LEU A 444 -13.49 -18.51 31.54
N ILE A 445 -14.02 -17.90 32.60
CA ILE A 445 -15.23 -18.40 33.27
C ILE A 445 -16.40 -18.43 32.29
N ARG A 446 -16.55 -17.36 31.49
CA ARG A 446 -17.63 -17.23 30.50
C ARG A 446 -17.49 -18.25 29.39
N PHE A 447 -16.27 -18.44 28.88
CA PHE A 447 -16.02 -19.39 27.80
C PHE A 447 -16.19 -20.86 28.23
N PHE A 448 -15.70 -21.22 29.42
CA PHE A 448 -15.81 -22.57 29.97
C PHE A 448 -16.99 -22.72 30.93
N ARG A 449 -18.07 -21.96 30.75
CA ARG A 449 -19.24 -22.02 31.63
C ARG A 449 -19.79 -23.45 31.72
N GLY A 450 -19.84 -23.99 32.93
CA GLY A 450 -20.37 -25.32 33.21
C GLY A 450 -21.85 -25.25 33.61
N ASP A 451 -22.70 -26.00 32.91
CA ASP A 451 -24.12 -26.13 33.27
C ASP A 451 -24.30 -27.29 34.27
N PRO A 452 -24.79 -27.04 35.49
CA PRO A 452 -25.04 -28.09 36.47
C PRO A 452 -26.18 -29.06 36.08
N GLY A 453 -26.85 -28.89 34.93
CA GLY A 453 -27.77 -29.86 34.36
C GLY A 453 -29.12 -29.99 35.09
N LYS A 454 -29.37 -29.13 36.08
CA LYS A 454 -30.69 -29.00 36.71
C LYS A 454 -31.44 -27.92 35.96
N ASP A 455 -32.14 -28.27 34.86
CA ASP A 455 -33.32 -27.53 34.38
C ASP A 455 -33.86 -28.04 33.01
N LYS A 456 -34.64 -29.14 33.04
CA LYS A 456 -35.41 -29.60 31.86
C LYS A 456 -36.66 -28.75 31.58
N LEU A 457 -37.09 -27.90 32.52
CA LEU A 457 -38.31 -27.06 32.43
C LEU A 457 -38.10 -25.66 31.82
N PRO A 458 -37.03 -24.90 32.15
CA PRO A 458 -36.78 -23.57 31.60
C PRO A 458 -36.53 -23.55 30.10
N ARG A 459 -35.87 -24.57 29.52
CA ARG A 459 -35.51 -24.56 28.09
C ARG A 459 -36.73 -24.48 27.16
N ARG A 460 -37.85 -25.12 27.52
CA ARG A 460 -39.09 -25.10 26.72
C ARG A 460 -39.73 -23.71 26.74
N GLU A 461 -39.92 -23.13 27.93
CA GLU A 461 -40.52 -21.80 28.12
C GLU A 461 -39.62 -20.65 27.61
N MET A 462 -38.32 -20.85 27.68
CA MET A 462 -37.30 -19.96 27.13
C MET A 462 -37.36 -19.90 25.60
N VAL A 463 -37.34 -21.06 24.94
CA VAL A 463 -37.51 -21.14 23.47
C VAL A 463 -38.87 -20.54 23.09
N ARG A 464 -39.91 -20.80 23.89
CA ARG A 464 -41.25 -20.22 23.69
C ARG A 464 -41.22 -18.69 23.70
N SER A 465 -40.52 -18.09 24.65
CA SER A 465 -40.39 -16.63 24.78
C SER A 465 -39.64 -16.00 23.60
N LEU A 466 -38.58 -16.65 23.10
CA LEU A 466 -37.85 -16.19 21.91
C LEU A 466 -38.72 -16.24 20.65
N VAL A 467 -39.41 -17.36 20.44
CA VAL A 467 -40.35 -17.52 19.33
C VAL A 467 -41.42 -16.42 19.38
N PHE A 468 -41.99 -16.14 20.56
CA PHE A 468 -42.94 -15.05 20.70
C PHE A 468 -42.37 -13.67 20.41
N SER A 469 -41.13 -13.38 20.80
CA SER A 469 -40.48 -12.11 20.49
C SER A 469 -40.38 -11.90 18.97
N ASP A 470 -39.99 -12.94 18.24
CA ASP A 470 -39.87 -12.92 16.78
C ASP A 470 -41.24 -12.80 16.10
N LEU A 471 -42.24 -13.57 16.54
CA LEU A 471 -43.61 -13.48 16.03
C LEU A 471 -44.24 -12.10 16.28
N THR A 472 -44.01 -11.52 17.47
CA THR A 472 -44.50 -10.18 17.82
C THR A 472 -43.82 -9.10 16.98
N ARG A 473 -42.50 -9.21 16.77
CA ARG A 473 -41.72 -8.29 15.93
C ARG A 473 -42.14 -8.36 14.46
N GLY A 474 -42.46 -9.57 14.00
CA GLY A 474 -42.96 -9.82 12.66
C GLY A 474 -44.47 -9.61 12.48
N LEU A 475 -45.19 -9.20 13.53
CA LEU A 475 -46.64 -8.96 13.53
C LEU A 475 -47.45 -10.12 12.94
N TRP A 476 -47.01 -11.35 13.17
CA TRP A 476 -47.66 -12.54 12.61
C TRP A 476 -48.88 -12.94 13.44
N ASP A 477 -50.05 -13.02 12.79
CA ASP A 477 -51.34 -13.33 13.41
C ASP A 477 -52.17 -14.36 12.59
N ASP A 478 -51.52 -15.10 11.68
CA ASP A 478 -52.17 -16.08 10.79
C ASP A 478 -52.33 -17.48 11.44
N ARG A 479 -52.66 -17.52 12.73
CA ARG A 479 -52.71 -18.77 13.51
C ARG A 479 -53.83 -19.71 13.08
N ASP A 480 -55.01 -19.17 12.79
CA ASP A 480 -56.16 -19.96 12.35
C ASP A 480 -55.88 -20.65 11.00
N ARG A 481 -55.23 -19.93 10.09
CA ARG A 481 -54.77 -20.49 8.80
C ARG A 481 -53.71 -21.58 8.97
N LEU A 482 -52.77 -21.39 9.89
CA LEU A 482 -51.79 -22.42 10.23
C LEU A 482 -52.49 -23.68 10.74
N ARG A 483 -53.53 -23.54 11.57
CA ARG A 483 -54.32 -24.67 12.07
C ARG A 483 -55.03 -25.42 10.94
N GLU A 484 -55.64 -24.70 10.01
CA GLU A 484 -56.25 -25.29 8.81
C GLU A 484 -55.22 -26.05 7.96
N GLY A 485 -54.03 -25.47 7.77
CA GLY A 485 -52.93 -26.11 7.04
C GLY A 485 -52.39 -27.37 7.72
N LEU A 486 -52.40 -27.42 9.05
CA LEU A 486 -52.02 -28.62 9.83
C LEU A 486 -53.09 -29.71 9.72
N MET A 487 -54.37 -29.36 9.85
CA MET A 487 -55.48 -30.31 9.70
C MET A 487 -55.56 -30.89 8.29
N HIS A 488 -55.28 -30.10 7.25
CA HIS A 488 -55.20 -30.61 5.88
C HIS A 488 -53.97 -31.51 5.67
N ALA A 489 -52.87 -31.27 6.38
CA ALA A 489 -51.67 -32.09 6.25
C ALA A 489 -51.78 -33.43 6.99
N ASP A 490 -52.66 -33.54 7.99
CA ASP A 490 -52.98 -34.78 8.71
C ASP A 490 -54.29 -35.40 8.17
N GLU A 491 -54.21 -35.96 6.95
CA GLU A 491 -55.32 -36.65 6.29
C GLU A 491 -55.92 -37.80 7.14
N THR A 492 -55.12 -38.33 8.07
CA THR A 492 -55.46 -39.46 8.95
C THR A 492 -56.08 -39.05 10.29
N GLY A 493 -56.03 -37.77 10.66
CA GLY A 493 -56.47 -37.28 11.98
C GLY A 493 -55.69 -37.90 13.15
N SER A 494 -54.42 -38.23 12.93
CA SER A 494 -53.54 -38.89 13.90
C SER A 494 -53.06 -37.98 15.04
N GLY A 495 -53.14 -36.65 14.87
CA GLY A 495 -52.68 -35.69 15.87
C GLY A 495 -51.17 -35.44 15.86
N VAL A 496 -50.43 -36.07 14.95
CA VAL A 496 -48.96 -36.01 14.85
C VAL A 496 -48.49 -35.81 13.41
N LEU A 497 -47.39 -35.07 13.24
CA LEU A 497 -46.75 -34.86 11.93
C LEU A 497 -45.24 -35.03 12.03
N SER A 498 -44.60 -35.44 10.93
CA SER A 498 -43.14 -35.54 10.88
C SER A 498 -42.48 -34.16 10.97
N GLN A 499 -41.29 -34.10 11.56
CA GLN A 499 -40.56 -32.84 11.75
C GLN A 499 -40.30 -32.10 10.43
N ASP A 500 -39.97 -32.84 9.36
CA ASP A 500 -39.73 -32.25 8.03
C ASP A 500 -41.01 -31.67 7.42
N ARG A 501 -42.16 -32.33 7.62
CA ARG A 501 -43.46 -31.86 7.12
C ARG A 501 -43.91 -30.61 7.85
N LEU A 502 -43.73 -30.56 9.17
CA LEU A 502 -44.00 -29.36 9.98
C LEU A 502 -43.11 -28.19 9.56
N ARG A 503 -41.82 -28.42 9.34
CA ARG A 503 -40.90 -27.37 8.83
C ARG A 503 -41.39 -26.77 7.52
N GLN A 504 -41.85 -27.60 6.58
CA GLN A 504 -42.42 -27.13 5.31
C GLN A 504 -43.68 -26.27 5.54
N LEU A 505 -44.58 -26.71 6.42
CA LEU A 505 -45.82 -25.98 6.73
C LEU A 505 -45.55 -24.64 7.42
N LEU A 506 -44.64 -24.60 8.40
CA LEU A 506 -44.29 -23.36 9.10
C LEU A 506 -43.66 -22.33 8.14
N ARG A 507 -42.87 -22.78 7.17
CA ARG A 507 -42.34 -21.91 6.11
C ARG A 507 -43.42 -21.46 5.12
N ALA A 508 -44.34 -22.35 4.75
CA ALA A 508 -45.45 -22.02 3.85
C ALA A 508 -46.36 -20.92 4.46
N HIS A 509 -46.56 -20.96 5.77
CA HIS A 509 -47.33 -19.96 6.54
C HIS A 509 -46.49 -18.74 6.96
N ARG A 510 -45.27 -18.60 6.42
CA ARG A 510 -44.40 -17.43 6.56
C ARG A 510 -44.18 -16.99 8.01
N LEU A 511 -43.93 -17.93 8.92
CA LEU A 511 -43.58 -17.56 10.30
C LEU A 511 -42.29 -16.73 10.31
N PRO A 512 -42.30 -15.51 10.88
CA PRO A 512 -41.17 -14.59 10.88
C PRO A 512 -40.13 -14.98 11.95
N MET A 513 -39.52 -16.15 11.81
CA MET A 513 -38.50 -16.67 12.72
C MET A 513 -37.31 -17.26 11.96
N SER A 514 -36.13 -17.26 12.58
CA SER A 514 -34.92 -17.85 11.98
C SER A 514 -35.01 -19.38 11.90
N ASN A 515 -34.29 -19.99 10.95
CA ASN A 515 -34.25 -21.44 10.80
C ASN A 515 -33.73 -22.14 12.06
N ASP A 516 -32.71 -21.57 12.70
CA ASP A 516 -32.12 -22.14 13.92
C ASP A 516 -33.11 -22.10 15.09
N LEU A 517 -33.88 -21.01 15.23
CA LEU A 517 -34.91 -20.89 16.24
C LEU A 517 -36.08 -21.86 15.97
N MET A 518 -36.42 -22.08 14.70
CA MET A 518 -37.42 -23.06 14.29
C MET A 518 -37.00 -24.48 14.65
N GLU A 519 -35.74 -24.87 14.42
CA GLU A 519 -35.22 -26.17 14.89
C GLU A 519 -35.23 -26.29 16.41
N CYS A 520 -34.83 -25.23 17.11
CA CYS A 520 -34.87 -25.20 18.57
C CYS A 520 -36.31 -25.41 19.08
N MET A 521 -37.30 -24.76 18.46
CA MET A 521 -38.71 -24.97 18.75
C MET A 521 -39.13 -26.42 18.52
N LEU A 522 -38.86 -26.99 17.34
CA LEU A 522 -39.20 -28.38 17.02
C LEU A 522 -38.51 -29.42 17.93
N SER A 523 -37.37 -29.05 18.54
CA SER A 523 -36.65 -29.91 19.49
C SER A 523 -37.28 -29.97 20.88
N VAL A 524 -38.05 -28.95 21.29
CA VAL A 524 -38.67 -28.86 22.63
C VAL A 524 -40.14 -29.26 22.68
N LEU A 525 -40.77 -29.47 21.53
CA LEU A 525 -42.16 -29.93 21.42
C LEU A 525 -42.27 -31.42 21.75
N LEU A 526 -43.45 -31.84 22.23
CA LEU A 526 -43.74 -33.24 22.54
C LEU A 526 -43.68 -34.11 21.28
N LYS A 527 -43.02 -35.27 21.41
CA LYS A 527 -42.83 -36.25 20.33
C LYS A 527 -43.41 -37.62 20.72
N ASP A 528 -43.93 -38.34 19.74
CA ASP A 528 -44.39 -39.73 19.88
C ASP A 528 -43.22 -40.73 19.87
N GLU A 529 -43.52 -42.02 20.05
CA GLU A 529 -42.53 -43.11 19.99
C GLU A 529 -41.80 -43.23 18.64
N LYS A 530 -42.36 -42.65 17.57
CA LYS A 530 -41.79 -42.60 16.22
C LYS A 530 -41.08 -41.28 15.92
N CYS A 531 -40.88 -40.43 16.92
CA CYS A 531 -40.30 -39.09 16.83
C CYS A 531 -41.10 -38.07 15.97
N ASN A 532 -42.38 -38.31 15.72
CA ASN A 532 -43.30 -37.33 15.15
C ASN A 532 -43.75 -36.34 16.22
N ILE A 533 -44.05 -35.11 15.83
CA ILE A 533 -44.38 -34.02 16.75
C ILE A 533 -45.90 -33.86 16.84
N HIS A 534 -46.41 -33.69 18.07
CA HIS A 534 -47.81 -33.36 18.31
C HIS A 534 -48.09 -31.92 17.89
N TYR A 535 -48.91 -31.71 16.85
CA TYR A 535 -49.16 -30.36 16.34
C TYR A 535 -50.10 -29.55 17.24
N GLU A 536 -50.94 -30.18 18.07
CA GLU A 536 -51.71 -29.46 19.09
C GLU A 536 -50.80 -28.90 20.19
N ASP A 537 -49.75 -29.64 20.59
CA ASP A 537 -48.72 -29.12 21.53
C ASP A 537 -47.98 -27.91 20.93
N MET A 538 -47.77 -27.89 19.61
CA MET A 538 -47.21 -26.74 18.89
C MET A 538 -48.18 -25.55 18.85
N MET A 539 -49.47 -25.80 18.61
CA MET A 539 -50.48 -24.74 18.59
C MET A 539 -50.66 -24.12 19.98
N ASP A 540 -50.62 -24.94 21.03
CA ASP A 540 -50.59 -24.49 22.41
C ASP A 540 -49.30 -23.73 22.70
N PHE A 541 -48.15 -24.16 22.19
CA PHE A 541 -46.86 -23.47 22.32
C PHE A 541 -46.88 -22.07 21.69
N LEU A 542 -47.58 -21.92 20.55
CA LEU A 542 -47.74 -20.66 19.81
C LEU A 542 -48.92 -19.80 20.30
N ASP A 543 -49.67 -20.24 21.32
CA ASP A 543 -50.83 -19.50 21.79
C ASP A 543 -50.45 -18.28 22.63
N PHE A 544 -50.82 -17.10 22.11
CA PHE A 544 -50.65 -15.80 22.76
C PHE A 544 -51.58 -15.56 23.97
N LYS A 545 -52.66 -16.35 24.15
CA LYS A 545 -53.58 -16.18 25.29
C LYS A 545 -53.07 -16.86 26.54
N THR A 546 -52.36 -17.98 26.39
CA THR A 546 -51.75 -18.75 27.47
C THR A 546 -50.34 -18.27 27.83
N ARG A 547 -50.01 -16.98 27.66
CA ARG A 547 -48.71 -16.41 28.08
C ARG A 547 -48.40 -16.90 29.50
N PRO A 548 -47.44 -17.84 29.68
CA PRO A 548 -46.82 -17.91 30.98
C PRO A 548 -46.05 -16.59 31.05
N VAL A 549 -46.43 -15.71 31.97
CA VAL A 549 -45.47 -14.74 32.48
C VAL A 549 -44.48 -15.58 33.29
N PHE A 550 -43.62 -16.31 32.58
CA PHE A 550 -42.44 -16.88 33.18
C PHE A 550 -41.60 -15.64 33.48
N ASN A 551 -41.64 -15.22 34.75
CA ASN A 551 -40.65 -14.31 35.27
C ASN A 551 -39.34 -15.07 35.17
N LEU A 552 -38.67 -14.95 34.02
CA LEU A 552 -37.28 -15.32 33.89
C LEU A 552 -36.60 -14.66 35.08
N THR A 553 -35.98 -15.47 35.93
CA THR A 553 -34.99 -14.89 36.82
C THR A 553 -33.98 -14.22 35.91
N GLU A 554 -33.46 -13.09 36.35
CA GLU A 554 -32.64 -12.22 35.51
C GLU A 554 -31.47 -12.98 34.86
N ALA A 555 -30.89 -13.91 35.62
CA ALA A 555 -29.87 -14.87 35.21
C ALA A 555 -30.26 -15.80 34.04
N ASP A 556 -31.54 -16.12 33.86
CA ASP A 556 -32.02 -16.96 32.74
C ASP A 556 -32.45 -16.13 31.52
N TYR A 557 -32.74 -14.84 31.72
CA TYR A 557 -32.92 -13.88 30.62
C TYR A 557 -31.57 -13.58 29.95
N GLU A 558 -30.51 -13.37 30.74
CA GLU A 558 -29.17 -13.07 30.24
C GLU A 558 -28.53 -14.23 29.44
N LYS A 559 -28.79 -15.49 29.81
CA LYS A 559 -28.26 -16.67 29.10
C LYS A 559 -28.70 -16.79 27.64
N VAL A 560 -29.76 -16.08 27.24
CA VAL A 560 -30.56 -16.40 26.05
C VAL A 560 -30.59 -15.25 25.06
N VAL A 561 -30.54 -14.01 25.55
CA VAL A 561 -30.76 -12.86 24.70
C VAL A 561 -29.45 -12.46 24.01
N ARG A 562 -29.17 -13.14 22.89
CA ARG A 562 -28.08 -12.74 21.97
C ARG A 562 -28.32 -11.42 21.24
N HIS A 563 -29.43 -10.71 21.49
CA HIS A 563 -29.64 -9.30 21.12
C HIS A 563 -30.54 -8.64 22.16
N ALA A 564 -29.98 -8.25 23.31
CA ALA A 564 -30.72 -7.55 24.36
C ALA A 564 -30.58 -6.05 24.12
N PRO A 565 -31.68 -5.28 24.05
CA PRO A 565 -31.59 -3.83 24.09
C PRO A 565 -30.90 -3.40 25.40
N PRO A 566 -30.22 -2.23 25.42
CA PRO A 566 -29.56 -1.72 26.61
C PRO A 566 -30.59 -1.63 27.73
N VAL A 567 -30.24 -2.29 28.84
CA VAL A 567 -31.00 -2.26 30.09
C VAL A 567 -31.33 -0.81 30.41
N LYS A 568 -32.62 -0.51 30.59
CA LYS A 568 -33.04 0.80 31.09
C LYS A 568 -32.65 0.89 32.56
N ASP A 569 -31.86 1.91 32.84
CA ASP A 569 -31.39 2.33 34.15
C ASP A 569 -32.55 2.54 35.13
N THR A 570 -32.68 1.68 36.14
CA THR A 570 -33.21 2.07 37.46
C THR A 570 -32.77 1.14 38.60
N GLU A 571 -32.34 -0.10 38.34
CA GLU A 571 -31.95 -1.03 39.40
C GLU A 571 -30.64 -1.77 39.08
N CYS A 572 -29.80 -1.86 40.10
CA CYS A 572 -28.39 -2.26 40.10
C CYS A 572 -28.21 -3.78 39.89
N LYS A 573 -28.77 -4.35 38.82
CA LYS A 573 -28.78 -5.81 38.59
C LYS A 573 -27.47 -6.36 38.00
N LEU A 574 -26.74 -5.52 37.28
CA LEU A 574 -25.37 -5.75 36.73
C LEU A 574 -24.39 -6.39 37.73
N TRP A 575 -24.48 -6.00 39.01
CA TRP A 575 -23.57 -6.44 40.07
C TRP A 575 -24.02 -7.76 40.69
N GLY A 576 -25.33 -7.94 40.80
CA GLY A 576 -25.92 -9.15 41.34
C GLY A 576 -25.55 -10.34 40.47
N GLU A 577 -25.70 -10.24 39.15
CA GLU A 577 -25.47 -11.35 38.23
C GLU A 577 -23.99 -11.74 38.14
N SER A 578 -23.09 -10.77 37.96
CA SER A 578 -21.64 -11.03 37.94
C SER A 578 -21.13 -11.63 39.26
N GLU A 579 -21.56 -11.09 40.41
CA GLU A 579 -21.20 -11.68 41.71
C GLU A 579 -21.87 -13.03 41.95
N MET A 580 -23.11 -13.26 41.48
CA MET A 580 -23.81 -14.52 41.62
C MET A 580 -23.19 -15.62 40.76
N GLU A 581 -22.78 -15.31 39.52
CA GLU A 581 -22.03 -16.22 38.65
C GLU A 581 -20.69 -16.62 39.28
N ILE A 582 -19.98 -15.67 39.91
CA ILE A 582 -18.72 -15.96 40.62
C ILE A 582 -18.97 -16.71 41.93
N LYS A 583 -20.08 -16.43 42.64
CA LYS A 583 -20.39 -17.02 43.95
C LYS A 583 -21.01 -18.41 43.86
N SER A 584 -21.73 -18.75 42.78
CA SER A 584 -22.52 -19.98 42.65
C SER A 584 -22.36 -20.73 41.31
N GLY A 585 -21.56 -20.20 40.38
CA GLY A 585 -21.33 -20.81 39.06
C GLY A 585 -20.34 -21.97 39.08
N TYR A 586 -20.44 -22.80 38.04
CA TYR A 586 -19.51 -23.90 37.75
C TYR A 586 -18.76 -23.63 36.44
N VAL A 587 -17.54 -24.16 36.35
CA VAL A 587 -16.68 -24.18 35.17
C VAL A 587 -16.58 -25.62 34.70
N ASN A 588 -16.71 -25.83 33.39
CA ASN A 588 -16.44 -27.11 32.75
C ASN A 588 -14.92 -27.35 32.76
N TRP A 589 -14.47 -28.09 33.76
CA TRP A 589 -13.06 -28.32 34.04
C TRP A 589 -12.42 -29.24 33.00
N SER A 590 -13.13 -30.27 32.54
CA SER A 590 -12.60 -31.18 31.52
C SER A 590 -12.43 -30.48 30.18
N ALA A 591 -13.36 -29.62 29.76
CA ALA A 591 -13.20 -28.80 28.56
C ALA A 591 -11.99 -27.86 28.64
N PHE A 592 -11.75 -27.25 29.81
CA PHE A 592 -10.57 -26.40 30.03
C PHE A 592 -9.26 -27.20 29.90
N LEU A 593 -9.18 -28.38 30.52
CA LEU A 593 -7.99 -29.24 30.42
C LEU A 593 -7.74 -29.75 28.99
N CYS A 594 -8.79 -30.17 28.28
CA CYS A 594 -8.70 -30.56 26.88
C CYS A 594 -8.11 -29.43 26.01
N GLN A 595 -8.54 -28.19 26.24
CA GLN A 595 -8.08 -27.02 25.47
C GLN A 595 -6.63 -26.62 25.81
N LEU A 596 -6.10 -26.98 26.99
CA LEU A 596 -4.68 -26.81 27.30
C LEU A 596 -3.81 -27.77 26.46
N ASN A 597 -4.31 -28.94 26.09
CA ASN A 597 -3.62 -29.94 25.26
C ASN A 597 -2.19 -30.29 25.75
N LEU A 598 -1.99 -30.32 27.07
CA LEU A 598 -0.70 -30.63 27.72
C LEU A 598 -0.64 -32.09 28.23
N GLU A 599 -1.61 -32.93 27.89
CA GLU A 599 -1.68 -34.33 28.34
C GLU A 599 -0.46 -35.16 27.89
N HIS A 600 0.16 -34.80 26.77
CA HIS A 600 1.37 -35.46 26.27
C HIS A 600 2.57 -35.32 27.21
N LEU A 601 2.70 -34.17 27.91
CA LEU A 601 3.76 -33.94 28.91
C LEU A 601 3.64 -34.88 30.12
N VAL A 602 2.46 -35.45 30.36
CA VAL A 602 2.24 -36.44 31.43
C VAL A 602 2.71 -37.83 31.01
N LYS A 603 2.69 -38.15 29.71
CA LYS A 603 3.05 -39.46 29.15
C LYS A 603 4.54 -39.63 28.89
N GLU A 604 5.30 -38.56 28.69
CA GLU A 604 6.75 -38.63 28.41
C GLU A 604 7.61 -38.82 29.68
N GLN A 605 7.05 -38.66 30.88
CA GLN A 605 7.76 -38.79 32.16
C GLN A 605 7.39 -40.05 32.97
N SER A 606 6.55 -40.92 32.42
CA SER A 606 6.09 -42.17 33.07
C SER A 606 6.87 -43.39 32.62
#